data_AF-A0A970QA68-F1
#
_entry.id   AF-A0A970QA68-F1
#
_cell.length_a   1.000
_cell.length_b   1.000
_cell.length_c   1.000
_cell.angle_alpha   90.00
_cell.angle_beta   90.00
_cell.angle_gamma   90.00
#
_symmetry.space_group_name_H-M   'P 1'
#
loop_
_entity.id
_entity.type
_entity.pdbx_description
1 polymer ?
#
loop_
_entity_poly.entity_id
_entity_poly.type
_entity_poly.pdbx_seq_one_letter_code
_entity_poly.pdbx_strand_id
1 'polypeptide(L)'
;MNAYDIMHEWDRVVGNEPRSDEDLDRDVPALLEDADYEDWKMLLEKGNVPAIKKGMALWGLPAEPLKPFELDEAIETHERPYSPD
;
A
#
# COMPACT_ATOMS: atom_id res chain seq x y z
N MET A 1 8.50 5.86 14.60
CA MET A 1 7.52 6.39 13.63
C MET A 1 6.18 6.27 14.31
N ASN A 2 5.48 7.39 14.50
CA ASN A 2 4.15 7.37 15.14
C ASN A 2 3.08 6.94 14.11
N ALA A 3 1.84 6.75 14.56
CA ALA A 3 0.76 6.33 13.66
C ALA A 3 0.47 7.35 12.54
N TYR A 4 0.55 8.65 12.85
CA TYR A 4 0.29 9.73 11.90
C TYR A 4 1.35 9.80 10.79
N ASP A 5 2.63 9.64 11.12
CA ASP A 5 3.74 9.56 10.17
C ASP A 5 3.48 8.47 9.11
N ILE A 6 2.97 7.31 9.56
CA ILE A 6 2.62 6.18 8.69
C ILE A 6 1.43 6.54 7.79
N MET A 7 0.39 7.17 8.33
CA MET A 7 -0.79 7.58 7.56
C MET A 7 -0.46 8.66 6.53
N HIS A 8 0.38 9.63 6.88
CA HIS A 8 0.87 10.66 5.98
C HIS A 8 1.76 10.07 4.88
N GLU A 9 2.57 9.07 5.21
CA GLU A 9 3.32 8.33 4.22
C GLU A 9 2.38 7.61 3.25
N TRP A 10 1.33 6.96 3.74
CA TRP A 10 0.34 6.33 2.87
C TRP A 10 -0.35 7.36 1.97
N ASP A 11 -0.83 8.49 2.50
CA ASP A 11 -1.42 9.57 1.69
C ASP A 11 -0.48 10.02 0.56
N ARG A 12 0.79 10.21 0.88
CA ARG A 12 1.81 10.57 -0.11
C ARG A 12 1.98 9.49 -1.18
N VAL A 13 1.95 8.20 -0.81
CA VAL A 13 2.12 7.08 -1.75
C VAL A 13 0.93 6.94 -2.69
N VAL A 14 -0.31 7.10 -2.21
CA VAL A 14 -1.50 7.04 -3.08
C VAL A 14 -1.69 8.32 -3.90
N GLY A 15 -0.97 9.40 -3.57
CA GLY A 15 -1.11 10.70 -4.21
C GLY A 15 -2.32 11.50 -3.72
N ASN A 16 -2.79 11.21 -2.50
CA ASN A 16 -3.81 12.01 -1.83
C ASN A 16 -3.26 13.39 -1.47
N GLU A 17 -4.15 14.37 -1.31
CA GLU A 17 -3.76 15.64 -0.70
C GLU A 17 -3.29 15.40 0.75
N PRO A 18 -2.22 16.07 1.21
CA PRO A 18 -1.76 15.96 2.58
C PRO A 18 -2.87 16.37 3.55
N ARG A 19 -3.33 15.43 4.37
CA ARG A 19 -4.31 15.69 5.43
C ARG A 19 -3.61 16.18 6.69
N SER A 20 -4.33 16.87 7.56
CA SER A 20 -3.85 17.15 8.93
C SER A 20 -4.12 15.95 9.85
N ASP A 21 -3.44 15.90 11.00
CA ASP A 21 -3.74 14.89 12.03
C ASP A 21 -5.20 14.96 12.48
N GLU A 22 -5.77 16.17 12.55
CA GLU A 22 -7.18 16.40 12.90
C GLU A 22 -8.14 15.87 11.82
N ASP A 23 -7.78 15.98 10.54
CA ASP A 23 -8.57 15.40 9.45
C ASP A 23 -8.52 13.87 9.48
N LEU A 24 -7.35 13.30 9.78
CA LEU A 24 -7.20 11.85 9.96
C LEU A 24 -8.05 11.35 11.13
N ASP A 25 -8.02 12.05 12.26
CA ASP A 25 -8.81 11.71 13.45
C ASP A 25 -10.33 11.85 13.22
N ARG A 26 -10.75 12.72 12.29
CA ARG A 26 -12.15 12.86 11.92
C ARG A 26 -12.60 11.75 10.97
N ASP A 27 -11.81 11.45 9.95
CA ASP A 27 -12.27 10.69 8.80
C ASP A 27 -11.94 9.19 8.90
N VAL A 28 -10.80 8.82 9.48
CA VAL A 28 -10.31 7.43 9.55
C VAL A 28 -11.13 6.53 10.49
N PRO A 29 -11.63 6.98 11.66
CA PRO A 29 -12.40 6.11 12.55
C PRO A 29 -13.64 5.51 11.87
N ALA A 30 -14.32 6.28 11.02
CA ALA A 30 -15.49 5.82 10.28
C ALA A 30 -15.15 4.72 9.25
N LEU A 31 -13.90 4.65 8.80
CA LEU A 31 -13.42 3.64 7.84
C LEU A 31 -12.98 2.34 8.52
N LEU A 32 -12.76 2.36 9.83
CA LEU A 32 -12.26 1.20 10.58
C LEU A 32 -13.34 0.20 11.01
N GLU A 33 -14.61 0.53 10.73
CA GLU A 33 -15.85 -0.20 11.04
C GLU A 33 -15.96 -0.55 12.54
N ASP A 34 -15.34 -1.65 12.95
CA ASP A 34 -15.45 -2.24 14.30
C ASP A 34 -14.17 -2.14 15.14
N ALA A 35 -13.08 -1.58 14.60
CA ALA A 35 -11.82 -1.45 15.36
C ALA A 35 -11.76 -0.10 16.08
N ASP A 36 -11.43 -0.14 17.38
CA ASP A 36 -11.10 1.07 18.13
C ASP A 36 -9.90 1.76 17.48
N TYR A 37 -10.08 3.04 17.17
CA TYR A 37 -9.11 3.83 16.43
C TYR A 37 -7.83 4.10 17.25
N GLU A 38 -7.96 4.32 18.55
CA GLU A 38 -6.81 4.56 19.43
C GLU A 38 -6.00 3.26 19.60
N ASP A 39 -6.67 2.13 19.78
CA ASP A 39 -6.01 0.82 19.81
C ASP A 39 -5.32 0.50 18.48
N TRP A 40 -5.96 0.82 17.35
CA TRP A 40 -5.37 0.63 16.04
C TRP A 40 -4.12 1.50 15.83
N LYS A 41 -4.15 2.79 16.22
CA LYS A 41 -2.96 3.67 16.18
C LYS A 41 -1.82 3.07 17.01
N MET A 42 -2.08 2.61 18.23
CA MET A 42 -1.06 1.95 19.05
C MET A 42 -0.47 0.69 18.40
N LEU A 43 -1.29 -0.07 17.65
CA LEU A 43 -0.83 -1.24 16.92
C LEU A 43 0.07 -0.86 15.73
N LEU A 44 -0.23 0.23 15.02
CA LEU A 44 0.62 0.76 13.95
C LEU A 44 2.00 1.14 14.49
N GLU A 45 2.05 1.86 15.61
CA GLU A 45 3.31 2.28 16.24
C GLU A 45 4.18 1.11 16.69
N LYS A 46 3.54 -0.01 17.07
CA LYS A 46 4.22 -1.26 17.42
C LYS A 46 4.63 -2.10 16.21
N GLY A 47 4.36 -1.64 14.98
CA GLY A 47 4.67 -2.39 13.76
C GLY A 47 3.80 -3.65 13.59
N ASN A 48 2.58 -3.65 14.11
CA ASN A 48 1.69 -4.79 14.01
C ASN A 48 1.27 -5.02 12.55
N VAL A 49 1.78 -6.10 11.95
CA VAL A 49 1.55 -6.42 10.52
C VAL A 49 0.06 -6.51 10.16
N PRO A 50 -0.82 -7.17 10.94
CA PRO A 50 -2.26 -7.15 10.66
C PRO A 50 -2.88 -5.74 10.62
N ALA A 51 -2.54 -4.89 11.59
CA ALA A 51 -3.04 -3.51 11.64
C ALA A 51 -2.56 -2.67 10.45
N ILE A 52 -1.28 -2.82 10.07
CA ILE A 52 -0.68 -2.17 8.91
C ILE A 52 -1.37 -2.61 7.61
N LYS A 53 -1.56 -3.92 7.42
CA LYS A 53 -2.27 -4.44 6.23
C LYS A 53 -3.69 -3.92 6.13
N LYS A 54 -4.40 -3.84 7.26
CA LYS A 54 -5.75 -3.23 7.31
C LYS A 54 -5.70 -1.76 6.89
N GLY A 55 -4.75 -0.99 7.42
CA GLY A 55 -4.54 0.41 7.04
C GLY A 55 -4.22 0.60 5.56
N MET A 56 -3.27 -0.16 5.04
CA MET A 56 -2.93 -0.13 3.61
C MET A 56 -4.13 -0.41 2.72
N ALA A 57 -4.97 -1.39 3.08
CA ALA A 57 -6.19 -1.69 2.34
C ALA A 57 -7.18 -0.53 2.35
N LEU A 58 -7.36 0.17 3.48
CA LEU A 58 -8.21 1.36 3.57
C LEU A 58 -7.70 2.52 2.69
N TRP A 59 -6.38 2.64 2.56
CA TRP A 59 -5.75 3.61 1.66
C TRP A 59 -5.67 3.15 0.19
N GLY A 60 -6.17 1.95 -0.14
CA GLY A 60 -6.10 1.41 -1.49
C GLY A 60 -4.69 0.98 -1.93
N LEU A 61 -3.77 0.82 -0.98
CA LEU A 61 -2.42 0.32 -1.23
C LEU A 61 -2.43 -1.21 -1.35
N PRO A 62 -1.56 -1.79 -2.21
CA PRO A 62 -1.42 -3.23 -2.30
C PRO A 62 -0.89 -3.81 -0.98
N ALA A 63 -1.72 -4.59 -0.29
CA ALA A 63 -1.37 -5.23 1.00
C ALA A 63 -0.44 -6.45 0.85
N GLU A 64 -0.23 -6.91 -0.39
CA GLU A 64 0.75 -7.92 -0.76
C GLU A 64 1.68 -7.36 -1.84
N PRO A 65 2.96 -7.74 -1.87
CA PRO A 65 3.81 -7.43 -3.01
C PRO A 65 3.10 -7.93 -4.28
N LEU A 66 3.04 -7.06 -5.31
CA LEU A 66 2.57 -7.44 -6.63
C LEU A 66 3.19 -8.78 -6.97
N LYS A 67 2.36 -9.80 -7.25
CA LYS A 67 2.88 -11.09 -7.72
C LYS A 67 3.88 -10.78 -8.84
N PRO A 68 5.05 -11.46 -8.87
CA PRO A 68 5.88 -11.38 -10.06
C PRO A 68 4.97 -11.67 -11.26
N PHE A 69 5.02 -10.78 -12.25
CA PHE A 69 4.31 -10.96 -13.51
C PHE A 69 4.58 -12.40 -13.96
N GLU A 70 3.50 -13.15 -14.26
CA GLU A 70 3.66 -14.39 -15.00
C GLU A 70 4.20 -13.96 -16.37
N LEU A 71 5.51 -14.09 -16.55
CA LEU A 71 6.15 -14.08 -17.85
C LEU A 71 5.57 -15.30 -18.56
N ASP A 72 4.47 -15.12 -19.28
CA ASP A 72 4.02 -16.11 -20.25
C ASP A 72 5.23 -16.42 -21.13
N GLU A 73 5.75 -17.64 -21.02
CA GLU A 73 6.81 -18.20 -21.85
C GLU A 73 6.32 -18.29 -23.30
N ALA A 74 6.25 -17.17 -24.01
CA ALA A 74 5.90 -17.14 -25.42
C ALA A 74 6.42 -15.87 -26.12
N ILE A 75 7.68 -15.50 -25.89
CA ILE A 75 8.41 -14.75 -26.92
C ILE A 75 9.37 -15.74 -27.55
N GLU A 76 8.87 -16.47 -28.56
CA GLU A 76 9.71 -17.25 -29.46
C GLU A 76 10.62 -16.25 -30.21
N THR A 77 11.85 -16.07 -29.73
CA THR A 77 12.87 -15.30 -30.42
C THR A 77 13.21 -15.99 -31.73
N HIS A 78 12.49 -15.65 -32.79
CA HIS A 78 12.87 -16.00 -34.15
C HIS A 78 14.13 -15.22 -34.51
N GLU A 79 15.30 -15.85 -34.36
CA GLU A 79 16.55 -15.35 -34.89
C GLU A 79 16.44 -15.28 -36.42
N ARG A 80 16.57 -14.08 -36.98
CA ARG A 80 16.63 -13.91 -38.43
C ARG A 80 17.97 -14.47 -38.93
N PRO A 81 18.00 -15.34 -39.95
CA PRO A 81 19.27 -15.80 -40.50
C PRO A 81 20.00 -14.62 -41.16
N TYR A 82 21.19 -14.32 -40.66
CA TYR A 82 22.11 -13.37 -41.26
C TYR A 82 22.65 -13.95 -42.58
N SER A 83 22.37 -13.31 -43.71
CA SER A 83 23.07 -13.57 -44.98
C SER A 83 24.18 -12.54 -45.14
N PRO A 84 25.46 -12.95 -45.17
CA PRO A 84 26.54 -12.06 -45.58
C PRO A 84 26.54 -11.88 -47.11
N ASP A 85 26.55 -10.63 -47.57
CA ASP A 85 27.05 -10.26 -48.91
C ASP A 85 28.59 -10.20 -48.91
#